data_AF-A0A2H4ZB75-F1
#
_entry.id   AF-A0A2H4ZB75-F1
#
_cell.length_a   1.000
_cell.length_b   1.000
_cell.length_c   1.000
_cell.angle_alpha   90.00
_cell.angle_beta   90.00
_cell.angle_gamma   90.00
#
_symmetry.space_group_name_H-M   'P 1'
#
loop_
_entity.id
_entity.type
_entity.pdbx_description
1 polymer ?
#
loop_
_entity_poly.entity_id
_entity_poly.type
_entity_poly.pdbx_seq_one_letter_code
_entity_poly.pdbx_strand_id
1 'polypeptide(L)'
;MTPLFSGQFVILIVYFSAIMIELAMYCWVGNEIILKSLQIGDACYMSKWYEFSPRTNKILFLIMERSKRPLTISAYKFSVLSMSAYLKIIQCSYSYFTVLRRVYMKD
;
A
#
# COMPACT_ATOMS: atom_id res chain seq x y z
N MET A 1 -31.36 -15.59 7.31
CA MET A 1 -30.43 -15.70 8.46
C MET A 1 -29.68 -17.02 8.32
N THR A 2 -28.44 -16.98 7.83
CA THR A 2 -27.57 -18.17 7.92
C THR A 2 -27.21 -18.34 9.40
N PRO A 3 -27.39 -19.54 9.99
CA PRO A 3 -27.09 -19.73 11.40
C PRO A 3 -25.60 -19.46 11.64
N LEU A 4 -25.29 -18.72 12.72
CA LEU A 4 -23.94 -18.28 13.11
C LEU A 4 -22.91 -19.42 13.25
N PHE A 5 -23.35 -20.67 13.34
CA PHE A 5 -22.52 -21.87 13.44
C PHE A 5 -22.64 -22.81 12.23
N SER A 6 -23.25 -22.37 11.13
CA SER A 6 -23.23 -23.13 9.88
C SER A 6 -21.82 -23.09 9.28
N GLY A 7 -21.33 -24.21 8.73
CA GLY A 7 -20.02 -24.26 8.06
C GLY A 7 -19.85 -23.17 6.98
N GLN A 8 -20.96 -22.72 6.38
CA GLN A 8 -21.00 -21.60 5.43
C GLN A 8 -20.52 -20.27 6.04
N PHE A 9 -20.89 -19.98 7.30
CA PHE A 9 -20.46 -18.75 7.99
C PHE A 9 -18.95 -18.77 8.29
N VAL A 10 -18.43 -19.93 8.71
CA VAL A 10 -16.99 -20.11 8.95
C VAL A 10 -16.21 -19.91 7.65
N ILE A 11 -16.66 -20.48 6.54
CA ILE A 11 -16.02 -20.32 5.23
C ILE A 11 -16.00 -18.84 4.81
N LEU A 12 -17.11 -18.11 4.99
CA LEU A 12 -17.17 -16.68 4.67
C LEU A 12 -16.19 -15.84 5.49
N ILE A 13 -16.06 -16.10 6.80
CA ILE A 13 -15.10 -15.40 7.65
C ILE A 13 -13.66 -15.69 7.20
N VAL A 14 -13.33 -16.96 6.96
CA VAL A 14 -12.00 -17.37 6.52
C VAL A 14 -11.67 -16.69 5.19
N TYR A 15 -12.59 -16.72 4.23
CA TYR A 15 -12.42 -16.09 2.93
C TYR A 15 -12.22 -14.56 3.03
N PHE A 16 -13.05 -13.88 3.83
CA PHE A 16 -12.90 -12.44 4.07
C PHE A 16 -11.55 -12.12 4.72
N SER A 17 -11.12 -12.90 5.72
CA SER A 17 -9.83 -12.70 6.37
C SER A 17 -8.65 -12.92 5.42
N ALA A 18 -8.75 -13.92 4.52
CA ALA A 18 -7.70 -14.20 3.54
C ALA A 18 -7.51 -13.02 2.57
N ILE A 19 -8.60 -12.48 2.02
CA ILE A 19 -8.55 -11.31 1.12
C ILE A 19 -7.95 -10.09 1.84
N MET A 20 -8.31 -9.87 3.12
CA MET A 20 -7.76 -8.76 3.89
C MET A 20 -6.24 -8.91 4.11
N ILE A 21 -5.77 -10.14 4.36
CA ILE A 21 -4.34 -10.45 4.51
C ILE A 21 -3.61 -10.25 3.17
N GLU A 22 -4.15 -10.74 2.06
CA GLU A 22 -3.58 -10.53 0.72
C GLU A 22 -3.44 -9.03 0.41
N LEU A 23 -4.50 -8.26 0.65
CA LEU A 23 -4.49 -6.81 0.44
C LEU A 23 -3.44 -6.12 1.32
N ALA A 24 -3.31 -6.53 2.59
CA ALA A 24 -2.29 -6.02 3.50
C ALA A 24 -0.87 -6.32 2.98
N MET A 25 -0.61 -7.54 2.51
CA MET A 25 0.67 -7.91 1.91
C MET A 25 0.99 -7.06 0.67
N TYR A 26 0.03 -6.86 -0.24
CA TYR A 26 0.23 -5.99 -1.40
C TYR A 26 0.52 -4.54 -1.00
N CYS A 27 -0.18 -4.00 0.00
CA CYS A 27 0.07 -2.64 0.50
C CYS A 27 1.42 -2.51 1.19
N TRP A 28 1.89 -3.55 1.87
CA TRP A 28 3.21 -3.60 2.49
C TRP A 28 4.32 -3.55 1.45
N VAL A 29 4.26 -4.43 0.44
CA VAL A 29 5.24 -4.49 -0.64
C VAL A 29 5.24 -3.18 -1.43
N GLY A 30 4.07 -2.62 -1.73
CA GLY A 30 3.95 -1.31 -2.39
C GLY A 30 4.64 -0.20 -1.60
N ASN A 31 4.48 -0.18 -0.28
CA ASN A 31 5.14 0.79 0.60
C ASN A 31 6.67 0.62 0.64
N GLU A 32 7.16 -0.61 0.77
CA GLU A 32 8.60 -0.91 0.73
C GLU A 32 9.23 -0.47 -0.60
N ILE A 33 8.57 -0.75 -1.73
CA ILE A 33 9.06 -0.34 -3.06
C ILE A 33 9.18 1.18 -3.14
N ILE A 34 8.20 1.93 -2.62
CA ILE A 34 8.25 3.40 -2.59
C ILE A 34 9.42 3.89 -1.73
N LEU A 35 9.59 3.31 -0.54
CA LEU A 35 10.66 3.69 0.38
C LEU A 35 12.05 3.41 -0.21
N LYS A 36 12.24 2.22 -0.78
CA LYS A 36 13.49 1.81 -1.43
C LYS A 36 13.78 2.64 -2.67
N SER A 37 12.75 2.98 -3.47
CA SER A 37 12.89 3.85 -4.64
C SER A 37 13.47 5.24 -4.29
N LEU A 38 13.06 5.79 -3.15
CA LEU A 38 13.61 7.05 -2.61
C LEU A 38 15.05 6.88 -2.16
N GLN A 39 15.33 5.83 -1.37
CA GLN A 39 16.68 5.54 -0.85
C GLN A 39 17.73 5.33 -1.95
N ILE A 40 17.33 4.78 -3.11
CA ILE A 40 18.23 4.60 -4.25
C ILE A 40 18.74 5.96 -4.79
N GLY A 41 17.86 6.97 -4.86
CA GLY A 41 18.25 8.31 -5.29
C GLY A 41 19.28 8.93 -4.35
N ASP A 42 19.03 8.83 -3.05
CA ASP A 42 19.92 9.34 -2.01
C ASP A 42 21.27 8.59 -1.99
N ALA A 43 21.25 7.27 -2.14
CA ALA A 43 22.47 6.46 -2.21
C ALA A 43 23.30 6.79 -3.46
N CYS A 44 22.67 7.05 -4.61
CA CYS A 44 23.36 7.52 -5.81
C CYS A 44 24.00 8.89 -5.60
N TYR A 45 23.31 9.81 -4.92
CA TYR A 45 23.84 11.14 -4.59
C TYR A 45 25.05 11.08 -3.64
N MET A 46 24.97 10.20 -2.62
CA MET A 46 26.05 9.99 -1.65
C MET A 46 27.22 9.17 -2.20
N SER A 47 27.05 8.52 -3.36
CA SER A 47 28.16 7.85 -4.03
C SER A 47 29.20 8.87 -4.50
N LYS A 48 30.48 8.47 -4.61
CA LYS A 48 31.54 9.31 -5.19
C LYS A 48 31.39 9.42 -6.70
N TRP A 49 30.24 9.94 -7.15
CA TRP A 49 29.83 9.96 -8.55
C TRP A 49 30.87 10.66 -9.43
N TYR A 50 31.54 11.68 -8.92
CA TYR A 50 32.62 12.41 -9.58
C TYR A 50 33.86 11.55 -9.93
N GLU A 51 34.06 10.39 -9.31
CA GLU A 51 35.16 9.45 -9.63
C GLU A 51 34.81 8.49 -10.78
N PHE A 52 33.54 8.43 -11.21
CA PHE A 52 33.10 7.52 -12.26
C PHE A 52 33.29 8.08 -13.68
N SER A 53 33.30 7.15 -14.65
CA SER A 53 33.35 7.50 -16.07
C SER A 53 32.21 8.45 -16.46
N PRO A 54 32.42 9.36 -17.44
CA PRO A 54 31.39 10.30 -17.88
C PRO A 54 30.11 9.62 -18.41
N ARG A 55 30.22 8.37 -18.91
CA ARG A 55 29.05 7.56 -19.30
C ARG A 55 28.24 7.12 -18.09
N THR A 56 28.92 6.61 -17.06
CA THR A 56 28.30 6.18 -15.80
C THR A 56 27.65 7.35 -15.07
N ASN A 57 28.30 8.52 -15.08
CA ASN A 57 27.77 9.73 -14.46
C ASN A 57 26.44 10.19 -15.09
N LYS A 58 26.33 10.17 -16.42
CA LYS A 58 25.05 10.48 -17.09
C LYS A 58 23.94 9.54 -16.68
N ILE A 59 24.23 8.25 -16.51
CA ILE A 59 23.26 7.25 -16.07
C ILE A 59 22.86 7.49 -14.60
N LEU A 60 23.82 7.79 -13.72
CA LEU A 60 23.56 8.15 -12.31
C LEU A 60 22.67 9.38 -12.19
N PHE A 61 22.92 10.44 -12.97
CA PHE A 61 22.04 11.62 -13.01
C PHE A 61 20.62 11.29 -13.49
N LEU A 62 20.49 10.45 -14.51
CA LEU A 62 19.19 9.99 -14.98
C LEU A 62 18.45 9.22 -13.87
N ILE A 63 19.14 8.32 -13.16
CA ILE A 63 18.57 7.54 -12.05
C ILE A 63 18.15 8.47 -10.91
N MET A 64 19.01 9.40 -10.48
CA MET A 64 18.67 10.39 -9.45
C MET A 64 17.43 11.22 -9.82
N GLU A 65 17.35 11.71 -11.06
CA GLU A 65 16.19 12.46 -11.54
C GLU A 65 14.92 11.60 -11.60
N ARG A 66 15.07 10.33 -11.96
CA ARG A 66 13.96 9.37 -12.00
C ARG A 66 13.49 8.97 -10.61
N SER A 67 14.38 8.83 -9.64
CA SER A 67 14.08 8.49 -8.24
C SER A 67 13.38 9.61 -7.48
N LYS A 68 13.52 10.88 -7.90
CA LYS A 68 12.70 11.99 -7.37
C LYS A 68 11.20 11.77 -7.57
N ARG A 69 10.81 10.96 -8.57
CA ARG A 69 9.43 10.50 -8.73
C ARG A 69 9.32 9.11 -8.11
N PRO A 70 8.74 8.98 -6.89
CA PRO A 70 8.59 7.68 -6.27
C PRO A 70 7.85 6.74 -7.21
N LEU A 71 8.35 5.51 -7.35
CA LEU A 71 7.65 4.42 -8.05
C LEU A 71 6.39 4.07 -7.25
N THR A 72 5.33 4.85 -7.46
CA THR A 72 4.03 4.58 -6.87
C THR A 72 3.35 3.51 -7.69
N ILE A 73 3.24 2.30 -7.14
CA ILE A 73 2.36 1.27 -7.67
C ILE A 73 0.93 1.71 -7.32
N SER A 74 0.34 2.51 -8.20
CA SER A 74 -1.08 2.84 -8.12
C SER A 74 -1.87 1.79 -8.90
N ALA A 75 -2.84 1.16 -8.24
CA ALA A 75 -3.88 0.39 -8.91
C ALA A 75 -4.80 1.39 -9.64
N TYR A 76 -4.38 1.77 -10.86
CA TYR A 76 -5.10 2.58 -11.85
C TYR A 76 -5.48 4.01 -11.43
N LYS A 77 -6.28 4.17 -10.35
CA LYS A 77 -6.82 5.44 -9.82
C LYS A 77 -7.21 5.39 -8.32
N PHE A 78 -7.14 4.21 -7.68
CA PHE A 78 -7.31 4.12 -6.23
C PHE A 78 -5.99 4.52 -5.56
N SER A 79 -6.10 5.21 -4.43
CA SER A 79 -4.98 5.75 -3.63
C SER A 79 -3.75 4.84 -3.65
N VAL A 80 -2.56 5.45 -3.72
CA VAL A 80 -1.25 4.77 -3.63
C VAL A 80 -1.35 3.59 -2.66
N LEU A 81 -1.13 2.36 -3.17
CA LEU A 81 -1.15 1.13 -2.38
C LEU A 81 -0.10 1.27 -1.28
N SER A 82 -0.56 1.69 -0.11
CA SER A 82 0.25 2.02 1.04
C SER A 82 -0.51 1.58 2.28
N MET A 83 0.23 1.30 3.35
CA MET A 83 -0.35 0.95 4.64
C MET A 83 -1.36 2.00 5.11
N SER A 84 -1.12 3.27 4.80
CA SER A 84 -2.05 4.37 5.10
C SER A 84 -3.39 4.26 4.37
N ALA A 85 -3.39 3.81 3.10
CA ALA A 85 -4.62 3.60 2.34
C ALA A 85 -5.44 2.42 2.89
N TYR A 86 -4.77 1.32 3.27
CA TYR A 86 -5.42 0.18 3.92
C TYR A 86 -6.10 0.59 5.24
N LEU A 87 -5.40 1.35 6.08
CA LEU A 87 -5.96 1.88 7.33
C LEU A 87 -7.16 2.80 7.09
N LYS A 88 -7.10 3.67 6.07
CA LYS A 88 -8.24 4.51 5.70
C LYS A 88 -9.46 3.69 5.29
N ILE A 89 -9.28 2.61 4.54
CA ILE A 89 -10.38 1.71 4.15
C ILE A 89 -11.02 1.10 5.40
N ILE A 90 -10.21 0.58 6.33
CA ILE A 90 -10.73 0.02 7.59
C ILE A 90 -11.48 1.08 8.42
N GLN A 91 -10.92 2.27 8.55
CA GLN A 91 -11.55 3.38 9.29
C GLN A 91 -12.89 3.79 8.66
N CYS A 92 -12.94 3.91 7.33
CA CYS A 92 -14.18 4.19 6.62
C CYS A 92 -15.21 3.09 6.86
N SER A 93 -14.83 1.81 6.74
CA SER A 93 -15.73 0.68 6.98
C SER A 93 -16.28 0.68 8.42
N TYR A 94 -15.42 0.94 9.42
CA TYR A 94 -15.85 1.07 10.81
C TYR A 94 -16.78 2.28 11.02
N SER A 95 -16.47 3.42 10.40
CA SER A 95 -17.34 4.61 10.43
C SER A 95 -18.73 4.28 9.85
N TYR A 96 -18.80 3.61 8.71
CA TYR A 96 -20.07 3.14 8.14
C TYR A 96 -20.82 2.21 9.09
N PHE A 97 -20.12 1.24 9.68
CA PHE A 97 -20.70 0.31 10.66
C PHE A 97 -21.28 1.04 11.88
N THR A 98 -20.55 2.02 12.43
CA THR A 98 -21.03 2.79 13.58
C THR A 98 -22.26 3.65 13.24
N VAL A 99 -22.31 4.23 12.05
CA VAL A 99 -23.50 4.97 11.57
C VAL A 99 -24.70 4.04 11.44
N LEU A 100 -24.53 2.89 10.76
CA LEU A 100 -25.58 1.87 10.62
C LEU A 100 -26.09 1.39 11.98
N ARG A 101 -25.18 1.08 12.91
CA ARG A 101 -25.52 0.66 14.27
C ARG A 101 -26.32 1.74 15.01
N ARG A 102 -25.97 3.01 14.83
CA ARG A 102 -26.69 4.13 15.46
C ARG A 102 -28.10 4.29 14.89
N VAL A 103 -28.29 4.11 13.58
CA VAL A 103 -29.61 4.16 12.94
C VAL A 103 -30.47 3.01 13.45
N TYR A 104 -29.96 1.78 13.42
CA TYR A 104 -30.72 0.58 13.79
C TYR A 104 -31.01 0.44 15.30
N MET A 105 -30.21 1.08 16.18
CA MET A 105 -30.52 1.13 17.63
C MET A 105 -31.47 2.27 18.00
N LYS A 106 -31.82 3.16 17.06
CA LYS A 106 -32.72 4.29 17.31
C LYS A 106 -34.19 3.98 16.96
N ASP A 107 -34.43 2.86 16.29
CA ASP A 107 -35.73 2.21 16.10
C ASP A 107 -35.94 1.12 17.17
#